data_AF-A0A9E2UDS7-F1
#
_entry.id   AF-A0A9E2UDS7-F1
#
_cell.length_a   1.000
_cell.length_b   1.000
_cell.length_c   1.000
_cell.angle_alpha   90.00
_cell.angle_beta   90.00
_cell.angle_gamma   90.00
#
_symmetry.space_group_name_H-M   'P 1'
#
loop_
_entity.id
_entity.type
_entity.pdbx_description
1 polymer ?
#
loop_
_entity_poly.entity_id
_entity_poly.type
_entity_poly.pdbx_seq_one_letter_code
_entity_poly.pdbx_strand_id
1 'polypeptide(L)'
;MSSLPPYDEVSSDETWLSLLRAVRAPLAVLLIAALGLLVPPQTADMLAALGGGRLGGVNFTVTFHLSLASLSFSTWYWARALLAARLDIADNLASRNMLPLGSPGGRSVPPAPPPGSPPPSRPTTDRRAYDAIPRVIAFLSLLLGIGLIARSHEWFNLIYLALWGVPFLLLTMFRLRLCAFISGPGVRMGGAPLAATTNFFLWIRSLWPRLQQLILRAPISPTIAIVLLALSLVAFAYGTVESYVAWDGEAGRSSHEGLPAIVASWFPGPGAALIGLGLIIAPLSAITFLADGLELDIRIYGMRLGPRHVPAITALVAWILIAPAVFYLHTVRVASRPENAIPVEQRAPLDSFFSDWVAYCAPDGGPLRPVIVAISGGASRAAIWGERVLLEVERWTAPGTPSVFAVSSVSGGSLGAAAYMSLLAGLAPEQRCSKTSRAARAKQMEFLASPLLAEDALGPLLAGSLLVDTPRALFSPVAALVRGGSNKLPRGGDRAEALERAFEALWRRLPGPPSDPPRVDFGEPFLSLFYDQKLIRHRMPLWIANGTDVTTGGRVITVPFNPRGGWPFLGGADVLSAIAADVPISTAINNTARFPYLEPAGELLRFSAIGAAEAAVTMASGAAE
;
A
#
# COMPACT_ATOMS: atom_id res chain seq x y z
N MET A 1 60.74 22.98 14.60
CA MET A 1 59.47 22.86 13.85
C MET A 1 59.64 21.76 12.82
N SER A 2 59.36 20.52 13.23
CA SER A 2 59.41 19.31 12.40
C SER A 2 58.09 19.18 11.66
N SER A 3 58.13 19.18 10.33
CA SER A 3 56.99 18.85 9.48
C SER A 3 56.53 17.44 9.80
N LEU A 4 55.38 17.32 10.48
CA LEU A 4 54.67 16.05 10.59
C LEU A 4 54.45 15.54 9.15
N PRO A 5 54.79 14.27 8.86
CA PRO A 5 54.49 13.71 7.55
C PRO A 5 52.99 13.86 7.29
N PRO A 6 52.58 14.17 6.05
CA PRO A 6 51.17 14.17 5.70
C PRO A 6 50.60 12.84 6.17
N TYR A 7 49.48 12.89 6.91
CA TYR A 7 48.73 11.71 7.30
C TYR A 7 48.42 10.96 6.00
N ASP A 8 49.22 9.93 5.69
CA ASP A 8 49.03 9.12 4.51
C ASP A 8 47.58 8.67 4.55
N GLU A 9 46.86 8.98 3.47
CA GLU A 9 45.52 8.48 3.22
C GLU A 9 45.60 6.96 3.40
N VAL A 10 45.14 6.50 4.57
CA VAL A 10 44.87 5.09 4.81
C VAL A 10 43.89 4.74 3.71
N SER A 11 44.42 4.14 2.64
CA SER A 11 43.68 3.66 1.49
C SER A 11 42.53 2.89 2.10
N SER A 12 41.33 3.41 1.95
CA SER A 12 40.17 2.84 2.61
C SER A 12 40.02 1.44 2.03
N ASP A 13 40.58 0.45 2.72
CA ASP A 13 40.39 -0.95 2.39
C ASP A 13 38.89 -1.11 2.20
N GLU A 14 38.51 -1.64 1.04
CA GLU A 14 37.12 -1.87 0.71
C GLU A 14 36.59 -3.00 1.60
N THR A 15 36.31 -2.63 2.85
CA THR A 15 35.77 -3.50 3.87
C THR A 15 34.41 -4.01 3.45
N TRP A 16 34.00 -5.15 3.99
CA TRP A 16 32.65 -5.70 3.84
C TRP A 16 31.56 -4.65 4.08
N LEU A 17 31.78 -3.72 5.01
CA LEU A 17 30.88 -2.59 5.29
C LEU A 17 30.72 -1.65 4.09
N SER A 18 31.79 -1.38 3.34
CA SER A 18 31.75 -0.54 2.14
C SER A 18 30.89 -1.19 1.05
N LEU A 19 31.04 -2.49 0.85
CA LEU A 19 30.25 -3.25 -0.12
C LEU A 19 28.78 -3.38 0.32
N LEU A 20 28.52 -3.64 1.61
CA LEU A 20 27.16 -3.64 2.17
C LEU A 20 26.48 -2.27 2.01
N ARG A 21 27.22 -1.17 2.20
CA ARG A 21 26.72 0.18 1.93
C ARG A 21 26.34 0.36 0.45
N ALA A 22 27.06 -0.26 -0.49
CA ALA A 22 26.73 -0.19 -1.91
C ALA A 22 25.37 -0.83 -2.22
N VAL A 23 25.05 -1.94 -1.54
CA VAL A 23 23.83 -2.73 -1.77
C VAL A 23 22.73 -2.44 -0.75
N ARG A 24 22.81 -1.30 -0.05
CA ARG A 24 21.89 -0.95 1.03
C ARG A 24 20.42 -0.85 0.58
N ALA A 25 20.15 -0.47 -0.67
CA ALA A 25 18.79 -0.40 -1.21
C ALA A 25 18.08 -1.76 -1.26
N PRO A 26 18.58 -2.76 -2.02
CA PRO A 26 17.96 -4.08 -2.06
C PRO A 26 17.95 -4.77 -0.69
N LEU A 27 19.00 -4.58 0.14
CA LEU A 27 19.04 -5.12 1.49
C LEU A 27 17.98 -4.50 2.40
N ALA A 28 17.82 -3.17 2.39
CA ALA A 28 16.81 -2.49 3.20
C ALA A 28 15.39 -2.92 2.81
N VAL A 29 15.09 -3.02 1.51
CA VAL A 29 13.78 -3.50 1.03
C VAL A 29 13.52 -4.94 1.49
N LEU A 30 14.51 -5.83 1.41
CA LEU A 30 14.37 -7.20 1.90
C LEU A 30 14.12 -7.26 3.41
N LEU A 31 14.80 -6.42 4.19
CA LEU A 31 14.59 -6.34 5.64
C LEU A 31 13.21 -5.77 5.99
N ILE A 32 12.73 -4.77 5.25
CA ILE A 32 11.36 -4.24 5.39
C ILE A 32 10.34 -5.33 5.07
N ALA A 33 10.52 -6.08 3.98
CA ALA A 33 9.67 -7.22 3.64
C ALA A 33 9.64 -8.26 4.76
N ALA A 34 10.82 -8.62 5.29
CA ALA A 34 10.95 -9.58 6.37
C ALA A 34 10.25 -9.10 7.65
N LEU A 35 10.47 -7.85 8.04
CA LEU A 35 9.83 -7.27 9.23
C LEU A 35 8.30 -7.20 9.05
N GLY A 36 7.83 -6.69 7.92
CA GLY A 36 6.41 -6.51 7.63
C GLY A 36 5.62 -7.81 7.50
N LEU A 37 6.27 -8.92 7.17
CA LEU A 37 5.61 -10.23 7.01
C LEU A 37 5.84 -11.19 8.17
N LEU A 38 6.98 -11.11 8.88
CA LEU A 38 7.29 -12.02 9.98
C LEU A 38 6.88 -11.48 11.35
N VAL A 39 6.68 -10.17 11.52
CA VAL A 39 6.33 -9.59 12.82
C VAL A 39 4.82 -9.58 13.07
N PRO A 40 3.96 -9.06 12.18
CA PRO A 40 2.54 -8.90 12.48
C PRO A 40 1.84 -10.25 12.64
N PRO A 41 1.11 -10.51 13.76
CA PRO A 41 0.43 -11.79 13.99
C PRO A 41 -0.57 -12.11 12.88
N GLN A 42 -1.23 -11.09 12.31
CA GLN A 42 -2.21 -11.22 11.23
C GLN A 42 -1.62 -11.87 9.98
N THR A 43 -0.32 -11.72 9.71
CA THR A 43 0.30 -12.36 8.55
C THR A 43 0.32 -13.88 8.69
N ALA A 44 0.39 -14.43 9.91
CA ALA A 44 0.31 -15.88 10.11
C ALA A 44 -1.05 -16.42 9.64
N ASP A 45 -2.14 -15.78 10.07
CA ASP A 45 -3.52 -16.15 9.70
C ASP A 45 -3.74 -16.01 8.19
N MET A 46 -3.24 -14.91 7.60
CA MET A 46 -3.32 -14.72 6.15
C MET A 46 -2.58 -15.81 5.40
N LEU A 47 -1.34 -16.14 5.80
CA LEU A 47 -0.55 -17.17 5.15
C LEU A 47 -1.11 -18.58 5.35
N ALA A 48 -1.83 -18.84 6.44
CA ALA A 48 -2.56 -20.09 6.65
C ALA A 48 -3.78 -20.19 5.72
N ALA A 49 -4.54 -19.10 5.56
CA ALA A 49 -5.62 -19.03 4.56
C ALA A 49 -5.10 -19.31 3.12
N LEU A 50 -3.85 -18.91 2.88
CA LEU A 50 -2.87 -19.43 1.90
C LEU A 50 -3.09 -20.87 1.41
N GLY A 51 -2.87 -21.78 2.37
CA GLY A 51 -2.79 -23.21 2.14
C GLY A 51 -4.15 -23.86 1.87
N GLY A 52 -5.25 -23.19 2.22
CA GLY A 52 -6.62 -23.70 2.06
C GLY A 52 -7.06 -23.90 0.60
N GLY A 53 -6.34 -23.33 -0.37
CA GLY A 53 -6.48 -23.65 -1.79
C GLY A 53 -7.78 -23.17 -2.44
N ARG A 54 -7.69 -22.05 -3.18
CA ARG A 54 -8.70 -21.40 -4.05
C ARG A 54 -9.64 -20.40 -3.36
N LEU A 55 -9.21 -19.14 -3.35
CA LEU A 55 -10.09 -17.98 -3.43
C LEU A 55 -10.09 -17.50 -4.89
N GLY A 56 -11.25 -17.47 -5.56
CA GLY A 56 -11.41 -16.78 -6.85
C GLY A 56 -10.76 -17.41 -8.10
N GLY A 57 -10.43 -18.70 -8.12
CA GLY A 57 -9.98 -19.42 -9.33
C GLY A 57 -8.49 -19.32 -9.68
N VAL A 58 -7.75 -18.37 -9.08
CA VAL A 58 -6.28 -18.30 -9.18
C VAL A 58 -5.66 -19.07 -8.00
N ASN A 59 -4.60 -19.85 -8.27
CA ASN A 59 -3.89 -20.55 -7.21
C ASN A 59 -3.05 -19.54 -6.39
N PHE A 60 -3.61 -19.05 -5.29
CA PHE A 60 -2.97 -18.07 -4.40
C PHE A 60 -1.56 -18.48 -4.00
N THR A 61 -1.34 -19.75 -3.68
CA THR A 61 -0.01 -20.27 -3.31
C THR A 61 0.99 -20.03 -4.43
N VAL A 62 0.61 -20.28 -5.69
CA VAL A 62 1.48 -20.05 -6.85
C VAL A 62 1.78 -18.57 -7.02
N THR A 63 0.78 -17.69 -6.98
CA THR A 63 0.99 -16.23 -7.16
C THR A 63 1.80 -15.63 -6.01
N PHE A 64 1.59 -16.10 -4.78
CA PHE A 64 2.41 -15.74 -3.63
C PHE A 64 3.89 -16.13 -3.85
N HIS A 65 4.16 -17.38 -4.25
CA HIS A 65 5.54 -17.81 -4.52
C HIS A 65 6.16 -17.10 -5.73
N LEU A 66 5.39 -16.76 -6.77
CA LEU A 66 5.86 -15.90 -7.87
C LEU A 66 6.22 -14.49 -7.38
N SER A 67 5.45 -13.94 -6.44
CA SER A 67 5.74 -12.65 -5.82
C SER A 67 7.03 -12.70 -5.00
N LEU A 68 7.20 -13.74 -4.19
CA LEU A 68 8.41 -13.95 -3.39
C LEU A 68 9.64 -14.22 -4.26
N ALA A 69 9.49 -14.97 -5.36
CA ALA A 69 10.53 -15.20 -6.34
C ALA A 69 10.94 -13.90 -7.05
N SER A 70 9.96 -13.05 -7.42
CA SER A 70 10.20 -11.73 -8.02
C SER A 70 10.95 -10.80 -7.08
N LEU A 71 10.59 -10.75 -5.79
CA LEU A 71 11.34 -10.00 -4.77
C LEU A 71 12.77 -10.55 -4.62
N SER A 72 12.91 -11.87 -4.50
CA SER A 72 14.21 -12.54 -4.35
C SER A 72 15.14 -12.28 -5.54
N PHE A 73 14.60 -12.39 -6.75
CA PHE A 73 15.33 -12.09 -7.97
C PHE A 73 15.74 -10.62 -8.03
N SER A 74 14.81 -9.69 -7.75
CA SER A 74 15.08 -8.25 -7.80
C SER A 74 16.13 -7.81 -6.77
N THR A 75 16.07 -8.32 -5.53
CA THR A 75 17.05 -8.01 -4.48
C THR A 75 18.45 -8.45 -4.88
N TRP A 76 18.60 -9.69 -5.35
CA TRP A 76 19.86 -10.23 -5.83
C TRP A 76 20.38 -9.49 -7.08
N TYR A 77 19.50 -9.27 -8.07
CA TYR A 77 19.85 -8.68 -9.37
C TYR A 77 20.45 -7.29 -9.18
N TRP A 78 19.75 -6.43 -8.44
CA TRP A 78 20.19 -5.05 -8.21
C TRP A 78 21.35 -4.96 -7.22
N ALA A 79 21.43 -5.83 -6.20
CA ALA A 79 22.61 -5.91 -5.35
C ALA A 79 23.87 -6.20 -6.18
N ARG A 80 23.75 -7.11 -7.15
CA ARG A 80 24.86 -7.44 -8.03
C ARG A 80 25.19 -6.32 -9.02
N ALA A 81 24.17 -5.69 -9.62
CA ALA A 81 24.34 -4.56 -10.53
C ALA A 81 25.07 -3.39 -9.84
N LEU A 82 24.66 -3.05 -8.61
CA LEU A 82 25.27 -1.98 -7.81
C LEU A 82 26.76 -2.23 -7.53
N LEU A 83 27.13 -3.45 -7.11
CA LEU A 83 28.53 -3.79 -6.86
C LEU A 83 29.37 -3.78 -8.15
N ALA A 84 28.82 -4.33 -9.24
CA ALA A 84 29.50 -4.35 -10.53
C ALA A 84 29.71 -2.94 -11.10
N ALA A 85 28.69 -2.08 -10.99
CA ALA A 85 28.77 -0.69 -11.43
C ALA A 85 29.74 0.13 -10.58
N ARG A 86 29.68 -0.02 -9.26
CA ARG A 86 30.54 0.72 -8.34
C ARG A 86 32.03 0.42 -8.52
N LEU A 87 32.37 -0.85 -8.76
CA LEU A 87 33.76 -1.30 -8.94
C LEU A 87 34.19 -1.31 -10.42
N ASP A 88 33.28 -0.92 -11.33
CA ASP A 88 33.43 -1.01 -12.77
C ASP A 88 33.85 -2.40 -13.30
N ILE A 89 33.31 -3.46 -12.70
CA ILE A 89 33.62 -4.85 -13.04
C ILE A 89 32.54 -5.38 -13.97
N ALA A 90 32.92 -5.74 -15.20
CA ALA A 90 31.99 -6.43 -16.10
C ALA A 90 31.57 -7.79 -15.52
N ASP A 91 30.32 -8.18 -15.75
CA ASP A 91 29.78 -9.40 -15.18
C ASP A 91 30.15 -10.67 -15.95
N ASN A 92 31.46 -10.90 -16.12
CA ASN A 92 32.02 -12.06 -16.80
C ASN A 92 33.16 -12.70 -15.99
N LEU A 93 33.48 -13.96 -16.28
CA LEU A 93 34.50 -14.72 -15.55
C LEU A 93 35.88 -14.07 -15.63
N ALA A 94 36.23 -13.51 -16.80
CA ALA A 94 37.52 -12.86 -17.03
C ALA A 94 37.74 -11.66 -16.08
N SER A 95 36.77 -10.76 -15.99
CA SER A 95 36.85 -9.57 -15.13
C SER A 95 36.84 -9.96 -13.65
N ARG A 96 36.10 -11.00 -13.26
CA ARG A 96 36.13 -11.51 -11.88
C ARG A 96 37.46 -12.16 -11.49
N ASN A 97 38.15 -12.80 -12.44
CA ASN A 97 39.46 -13.39 -12.19
C ASN A 97 40.56 -12.34 -12.04
N MET A 98 40.32 -11.09 -12.47
CA MET A 98 41.25 -9.98 -12.24
C MET A 98 41.22 -9.44 -10.81
N LEU A 99 40.18 -9.75 -10.02
CA LEU A 99 40.14 -9.39 -8.61
C LEU A 99 41.15 -10.24 -7.81
N PRO A 100 41.93 -9.63 -6.90
CA PRO A 100 42.86 -10.38 -6.07
C PRO A 100 42.12 -11.43 -5.25
N LEU A 101 42.59 -12.68 -5.32
CA LEU A 101 42.20 -13.70 -4.35
C LEU A 101 42.84 -13.29 -3.03
N GLY A 102 42.04 -12.87 -2.05
CA GLY A 102 42.52 -12.59 -0.70
C GLY A 102 43.25 -13.81 -0.15
N SER A 103 44.58 -13.81 -0.25
CA SER A 103 45.41 -14.90 0.25
C SER A 103 45.50 -14.71 1.77
N PRO A 104 44.98 -15.62 2.61
CA PRO A 104 44.79 -15.39 4.05
C PRO A 104 46.07 -15.21 4.90
N GLY A 105 47.24 -14.98 4.29
CA GLY A 105 48.49 -14.83 5.03
C GLY A 105 49.74 -14.55 4.20
N GLY A 106 49.61 -14.16 2.92
CA GLY A 106 50.77 -13.95 2.05
C GLY A 106 50.78 -12.56 1.43
N ARG A 107 51.67 -11.68 1.90
CA ARG A 107 52.09 -10.48 1.16
C ARG A 107 52.89 -10.93 -0.08
N SER A 108 52.22 -11.45 -1.09
CA SER A 108 52.83 -11.53 -2.42
C SER A 108 52.87 -10.09 -2.94
N VAL A 109 53.99 -9.41 -2.67
CA VAL A 109 54.30 -8.12 -3.28
C VAL A 109 54.31 -8.36 -4.80
N PRO A 110 53.39 -7.77 -5.58
CA PRO A 110 53.46 -7.91 -7.03
C PRO A 110 54.79 -7.33 -7.52
N PRO A 111 55.38 -7.89 -8.60
CA PRO A 111 56.61 -7.35 -9.17
C PRO A 111 56.44 -5.85 -9.43
N ALA A 112 57.44 -5.06 -9.05
CA ALA A 112 57.40 -3.61 -9.16
C ALA A 112 57.08 -3.20 -10.62
N PRO A 113 56.14 -2.26 -10.83
CA PRO A 113 55.86 -1.76 -12.18
C PRO A 113 57.14 -1.13 -12.77
N PRO A 114 57.30 -1.15 -14.11
CA PRO A 114 58.47 -0.59 -14.76
C PRO A 114 58.65 0.89 -14.37
N PRO A 115 59.90 1.34 -14.12
CA PRO A 115 60.18 2.71 -13.69
C PRO A 115 59.57 3.72 -14.68
N GLY A 116 58.78 4.66 -14.15
CA GLY A 116 58.09 5.70 -14.93
C GLY A 116 56.62 5.42 -15.26
N SER A 117 56.11 4.21 -14.97
CA SER A 117 54.66 3.96 -15.08
C SER A 117 53.93 4.40 -13.81
N PRO A 118 52.82 5.16 -13.91
CA PRO A 118 52.02 5.50 -12.74
C PRO A 118 51.54 4.20 -12.08
N PRO A 119 51.63 4.07 -10.74
CA PRO A 119 51.21 2.86 -10.06
C PRO A 119 49.75 2.59 -10.42
N PRO A 120 49.41 1.41 -10.97
CA PRO A 120 48.03 1.10 -11.28
C PRO A 120 47.25 1.10 -9.96
N SER A 121 46.25 1.96 -9.85
CA SER A 121 45.28 1.96 -8.76
C SER A 121 44.44 0.69 -8.86
N ARG A 122 45.02 -0.45 -8.44
CA ARG A 122 44.32 -1.73 -8.46
C ARG A 122 43.28 -1.71 -7.34
N PRO A 123 42.01 -2.04 -7.63
CA PRO A 123 41.02 -2.21 -6.58
C PRO A 123 41.48 -3.33 -5.64
N THR A 124 41.58 -3.02 -4.34
CA THR A 124 41.95 -3.98 -3.28
C THR A 124 40.78 -4.86 -2.86
N THR A 125 39.67 -4.84 -3.60
CA THR A 125 38.45 -5.56 -3.24
C THR A 125 38.69 -7.07 -3.15
N ASP A 126 38.37 -7.65 -2.00
CA ASP A 126 38.34 -9.10 -1.84
C ASP A 126 37.26 -9.70 -2.75
N ARG A 127 37.70 -10.52 -3.71
CA ARG A 127 36.83 -11.28 -4.59
C ARG A 127 35.77 -12.08 -3.83
N ARG A 128 36.12 -12.64 -2.66
CA ARG A 128 35.19 -13.43 -1.85
C ARG A 128 34.06 -12.57 -1.33
N ALA A 129 34.36 -11.39 -0.80
CA ALA A 129 33.34 -10.46 -0.32
C ALA A 129 32.41 -9.99 -1.44
N TYR A 130 32.98 -9.64 -2.59
CA TYR A 130 32.23 -9.20 -3.78
C TYR A 130 31.24 -10.27 -4.31
N ASP A 131 31.63 -11.54 -4.31
CA ASP A 131 30.74 -12.64 -4.73
C ASP A 131 29.81 -13.11 -3.61
N ALA A 132 30.21 -13.01 -2.34
CA ALA A 132 29.42 -13.46 -1.20
C ALA A 132 28.20 -12.57 -0.92
N ILE A 133 28.33 -11.25 -1.01
CA ILE A 133 27.25 -10.34 -0.58
C ILE A 133 25.93 -10.57 -1.35
N PRO A 134 25.89 -10.58 -2.70
CA PRO A 134 24.65 -10.87 -3.41
C PRO A 134 24.11 -12.28 -3.12
N ARG A 135 24.98 -13.27 -2.89
CA ARG A 135 24.57 -14.64 -2.54
C ARG A 135 23.95 -14.71 -1.14
N VAL A 136 24.51 -13.98 -0.18
CA VAL A 136 23.93 -13.86 1.17
C VAL A 136 22.55 -13.20 1.07
N ILE A 137 22.38 -12.15 0.28
CA ILE A 137 21.06 -11.52 0.06
C ILE A 137 20.06 -12.50 -0.55
N ALA A 138 20.46 -13.25 -1.59
CA ALA A 138 19.62 -14.30 -2.18
C ALA A 138 19.28 -15.42 -1.18
N PHE A 139 20.20 -15.79 -0.31
CA PHE A 139 19.96 -16.77 0.75
C PHE A 139 19.00 -16.24 1.82
N LEU A 140 19.17 -14.98 2.24
CA LEU A 140 18.27 -14.30 3.19
C LEU A 140 16.83 -14.23 2.66
N SER A 141 16.63 -14.05 1.35
CA SER A 141 15.28 -14.04 0.78
C SER A 141 14.62 -15.43 0.76
N LEU A 142 15.40 -16.50 0.68
CA LEU A 142 14.90 -17.87 0.86
C LEU A 142 14.63 -18.19 2.31
N LEU A 143 15.48 -17.72 3.24
CA LEU A 143 15.21 -17.80 4.67
C LEU A 143 13.93 -17.06 5.05
N LEU A 144 13.64 -15.92 4.41
CA LEU A 144 12.34 -15.26 4.54
C LEU A 144 11.21 -16.20 4.11
N GLY A 145 11.32 -16.85 2.95
CA GLY A 145 10.35 -17.86 2.51
C GLY A 145 10.14 -18.99 3.52
N ILE A 146 11.22 -19.56 4.06
CA ILE A 146 11.18 -20.60 5.10
C ILE A 146 10.51 -20.06 6.38
N GLY A 147 10.86 -18.85 6.80
CA GLY A 147 10.28 -18.20 7.99
C GLY A 147 8.77 -17.98 7.84
N LEU A 148 8.30 -17.61 6.65
CA LEU A 148 6.88 -17.43 6.35
C LEU A 148 6.13 -18.77 6.39
N ILE A 149 6.73 -19.83 5.85
CA ILE A 149 6.17 -21.19 5.89
C ILE A 149 6.09 -21.71 7.33
N ALA A 150 7.17 -21.55 8.11
CA ALA A 150 7.21 -21.97 9.49
C ALA A 150 6.16 -21.23 10.34
N ARG A 151 5.97 -19.93 10.06
CA ARG A 151 4.98 -19.08 10.74
C ARG A 151 3.54 -19.46 10.39
N SER A 152 3.27 -19.86 9.16
CA SER A 152 1.92 -20.22 8.70
C SER A 152 1.53 -21.67 9.00
N HIS A 153 2.50 -22.50 9.41
CA HIS A 153 2.36 -23.95 9.56
C HIS A 153 1.99 -24.70 8.26
N GLU A 154 2.08 -24.05 7.10
CA GLU A 154 1.74 -24.62 5.78
C GLU A 154 2.96 -25.26 5.12
N TRP A 155 3.48 -26.35 5.69
CA TRP A 155 4.73 -26.99 5.26
C TRP A 155 4.74 -27.46 3.80
N PHE A 156 3.58 -27.69 3.18
CA PHE A 156 3.47 -28.03 1.76
C PHE A 156 4.06 -26.93 0.84
N ASN A 157 4.05 -25.68 1.31
CA ASN A 157 4.68 -24.55 0.62
C ASN A 157 6.20 -24.69 0.46
N LEU A 158 6.86 -25.60 1.19
CA LEU A 158 8.28 -25.93 0.97
C LEU A 158 8.52 -26.49 -0.43
N ILE A 159 7.56 -27.23 -1.01
CA ILE A 159 7.69 -27.77 -2.37
C ILE A 159 7.75 -26.63 -3.37
N TYR A 160 6.81 -25.69 -3.29
CA TYR A 160 6.79 -24.51 -4.17
C TYR A 160 8.04 -23.65 -3.97
N LEU A 161 8.49 -23.44 -2.73
CA LEU A 161 9.73 -22.74 -2.45
C LEU A 161 10.94 -23.46 -3.06
N ALA A 162 11.02 -24.79 -2.97
CA ALA A 162 12.10 -25.57 -3.56
C ALA A 162 12.10 -25.50 -5.10
N LEU A 163 10.91 -25.55 -5.72
CA LEU A 163 10.74 -25.54 -7.18
C LEU A 163 11.38 -24.32 -7.85
N TRP A 164 11.29 -23.12 -7.26
CA TRP A 164 11.96 -21.93 -7.81
C TRP A 164 13.25 -21.58 -7.05
N GLY A 165 13.31 -21.83 -5.74
CA GLY A 165 14.42 -21.45 -4.88
C GLY A 165 15.70 -22.22 -5.15
N VAL A 166 15.62 -23.54 -5.42
CA VAL A 166 16.80 -24.34 -5.76
C VAL A 166 17.38 -23.91 -7.12
N PRO A 167 16.61 -23.83 -8.22
CA PRO A 167 17.12 -23.27 -9.48
C PRO A 167 17.68 -21.86 -9.33
N PHE A 168 17.03 -21.00 -8.54
CA PHE A 168 17.51 -19.65 -8.27
C PHE A 168 18.88 -19.65 -7.58
N LEU A 169 19.08 -20.46 -6.53
CA LEU A 169 20.39 -20.59 -5.88
C LEU A 169 21.46 -21.12 -6.84
N LEU A 170 21.15 -22.17 -7.59
CA LEU A 170 22.06 -22.73 -8.59
C LEU A 170 22.44 -21.67 -9.63
N LEU A 171 21.49 -20.87 -10.10
CA LEU A 171 21.75 -19.74 -10.98
C LEU A 171 22.70 -18.74 -10.31
N THR A 172 22.45 -18.31 -9.07
CA THR A 172 23.33 -17.35 -8.39
C THR A 172 24.77 -17.87 -8.18
N MET A 173 24.94 -19.18 -8.01
CA MET A 173 26.24 -19.82 -7.80
C MET A 173 27.00 -20.07 -9.12
N PHE A 174 26.30 -20.60 -10.13
CA PHE A 174 26.93 -21.16 -11.33
C PHE A 174 26.77 -20.31 -12.59
N ARG A 175 25.94 -19.25 -12.59
CA ARG A 175 25.63 -18.47 -13.81
C ARG A 175 26.83 -18.06 -14.63
N LEU A 176 27.96 -17.67 -14.03
CA LEU A 176 29.11 -17.27 -14.81
C LEU A 176 29.72 -18.41 -15.62
N ARG A 177 29.71 -19.63 -15.07
CA ARG A 177 30.21 -20.81 -15.77
C ARG A 177 29.26 -21.16 -16.92
N LEU A 178 27.95 -21.06 -16.69
CA LEU A 178 26.92 -21.22 -17.72
C LEU A 178 27.03 -20.15 -18.81
N CYS A 179 27.16 -18.88 -18.46
CA CYS A 179 27.32 -17.79 -19.43
C CYS A 179 28.65 -17.87 -20.18
N ALA A 180 29.75 -18.29 -19.54
CA ALA A 180 31.03 -18.49 -20.23
C ALA A 180 30.97 -19.62 -21.27
N PHE A 181 30.06 -20.57 -21.10
CA PHE A 181 29.81 -21.62 -22.09
C PHE A 181 29.00 -21.11 -23.29
N ILE A 182 28.05 -20.20 -23.05
CA ILE A 182 27.11 -19.71 -24.08
C ILE A 182 27.67 -18.49 -24.82
N SER A 183 28.36 -17.59 -24.12
CA SER A 183 28.90 -16.34 -24.65
C SER A 183 30.37 -16.51 -25.02
N GLY A 184 30.71 -16.24 -26.28
CA GLY A 184 32.10 -16.14 -26.74
C GLY A 184 32.91 -15.07 -25.99
N PRO A 185 34.23 -14.95 -26.25
CA PRO A 185 35.11 -14.03 -25.55
C PRO A 185 34.56 -12.60 -25.58
N GLY A 186 34.04 -12.16 -24.43
CA GLY A 186 33.29 -10.92 -24.31
C GLY A 186 34.12 -9.68 -24.62
N VAL A 187 33.50 -8.71 -25.28
CA VAL A 187 34.06 -7.38 -25.55
C VAL A 187 34.44 -6.72 -24.22
N ARG A 188 35.69 -6.27 -24.11
CA ARG A 188 36.14 -5.43 -22.99
C ARG A 188 35.47 -4.08 -23.09
N MET A 189 34.42 -3.85 -22.30
CA MET A 189 33.93 -2.50 -22.08
C MET A 189 34.81 -1.83 -21.01
N GLY A 190 35.83 -1.10 -21.47
CA GLY A 190 36.67 -0.25 -20.63
C GLY A 190 36.03 1.13 -20.50
N GLY A 191 35.26 1.34 -19.43
CA GLY A 191 34.92 2.67 -18.96
C GLY A 191 35.95 3.09 -17.90
N ALA A 192 36.24 4.38 -17.79
CA ALA A 192 36.90 4.86 -16.58
C ALA A 192 35.86 4.84 -15.44
N PRO A 193 36.22 4.39 -14.21
CA PRO A 193 35.31 4.48 -13.08
C PRO A 193 34.90 5.94 -12.85
N LEU A 194 33.60 6.18 -12.69
CA LEU A 194 33.08 7.53 -12.46
C LEU A 194 33.36 7.96 -11.02
N ALA A 195 34.41 8.77 -10.84
CA ALA A 195 34.78 9.33 -9.55
C ALA A 195 33.63 10.13 -8.93
N ALA A 196 33.43 9.97 -7.63
CA ALA A 196 32.52 10.84 -6.88
C ALA A 196 33.03 12.28 -6.91
N THR A 197 32.13 13.25 -6.87
CA THR A 197 32.49 14.67 -6.99
C THR A 197 31.78 15.49 -5.91
N THR A 198 32.46 16.52 -5.41
CA THR A 198 31.88 17.52 -4.52
C THR A 198 31.14 18.64 -5.28
N ASN A 199 31.34 18.73 -6.60
CA ASN A 199 30.72 19.76 -7.41
C ASN A 199 29.34 19.29 -7.91
N PHE A 200 28.28 19.97 -7.43
CA PHE A 200 26.90 19.65 -7.75
C PHE A 200 26.58 19.65 -9.27
N PHE A 201 27.11 20.59 -10.04
CA PHE A 201 26.86 20.66 -11.50
C PHE A 201 27.57 19.53 -12.25
N LEU A 202 28.81 19.19 -11.86
CA LEU A 202 29.50 18.03 -12.41
C LEU A 202 28.75 16.74 -12.04
N TRP A 203 28.24 16.64 -10.82
CA TRP A 203 27.41 15.53 -10.39
C TRP A 203 26.15 15.39 -11.25
N ILE A 204 25.39 16.46 -11.50
CA ILE A 204 24.21 16.45 -12.39
C ILE A 204 24.59 15.95 -13.79
N ARG A 205 25.66 16.48 -14.38
CA ARG A 205 26.13 16.04 -15.72
C ARG A 205 26.58 14.57 -15.74
N SER A 206 26.98 14.03 -14.58
CA SER A 206 27.38 12.62 -14.43
C SER A 206 26.20 11.66 -14.23
N LEU A 207 24.97 12.14 -14.00
CA LEU A 207 23.82 11.28 -13.68
C LEU A 207 23.53 10.27 -14.80
N TRP A 208 23.48 10.73 -16.04
CA TRP A 208 23.21 9.85 -17.18
C TRP A 208 24.33 8.83 -17.43
N PRO A 209 25.63 9.21 -17.49
CA PRO A 209 26.73 8.24 -17.54
C PRO A 209 26.71 7.22 -16.40
N ARG A 210 26.38 7.63 -15.16
CA ARG A 210 26.26 6.72 -14.02
C ARG A 210 25.12 5.73 -14.20
N LEU A 211 23.94 6.20 -14.64
CA LEU A 211 22.82 5.31 -14.91
C LEU A 211 23.15 4.31 -16.02
N GLN A 212 23.80 4.75 -17.10
CA GLN A 212 24.30 3.87 -18.14
C GLN A 212 25.29 2.85 -17.57
N GLN A 213 26.23 3.26 -16.72
CA GLN A 213 27.16 2.34 -16.06
C GLN A 213 26.43 1.29 -15.23
N LEU A 214 25.40 1.68 -14.46
CA LEU A 214 24.58 0.75 -13.68
C LEU A 214 23.89 -0.29 -14.57
N ILE A 215 23.32 0.15 -15.70
CA ILE A 215 22.63 -0.71 -16.67
C ILE A 215 23.61 -1.64 -17.39
N LEU A 216 24.73 -1.11 -17.88
CA LEU A 216 25.73 -1.86 -18.65
C LEU A 216 26.50 -2.89 -17.79
N ARG A 217 26.60 -2.64 -16.47
CA ARG A 217 27.23 -3.55 -15.51
C ARG A 217 26.23 -4.46 -14.80
N ALA A 218 24.94 -4.37 -15.10
CA ALA A 218 23.93 -5.23 -14.53
C ALA A 218 24.13 -6.70 -14.94
N PRO A 219 23.73 -7.66 -14.07
CA PRO A 219 23.96 -9.06 -14.37
C PRO A 219 23.07 -9.58 -15.50
N ILE A 220 23.51 -10.67 -16.13
CA ILE A 220 22.82 -11.39 -17.22
C ILE A 220 22.79 -10.59 -18.53
N SER A 221 22.15 -9.42 -18.54
CA SER A 221 22.05 -8.54 -19.71
C SER A 221 21.62 -7.12 -19.31
N PRO A 222 22.15 -6.07 -19.98
CA PRO A 222 21.65 -4.70 -19.85
C PRO A 222 20.17 -4.55 -20.20
N THR A 223 19.66 -5.37 -21.13
CA THR A 223 18.24 -5.36 -21.54
C THR A 223 17.32 -5.69 -20.37
N ILE A 224 17.70 -6.65 -19.53
CA ILE A 224 16.90 -7.02 -18.34
C ILE A 224 16.87 -5.85 -17.36
N ALA A 225 17.99 -5.16 -17.13
CA ALA A 225 18.03 -3.99 -16.25
C ALA A 225 17.13 -2.87 -16.77
N ILE A 226 17.14 -2.60 -18.08
CA ILE A 226 16.27 -1.62 -18.72
C ILE A 226 14.81 -2.01 -18.53
N VAL A 227 14.44 -3.26 -18.79
CA VAL A 227 13.05 -3.73 -18.64
C VAL A 227 12.57 -3.63 -17.19
N LEU A 228 13.36 -4.10 -16.22
CA LEU A 228 12.99 -4.02 -14.80
C LEU A 228 12.87 -2.58 -14.33
N LEU A 229 13.79 -1.71 -14.71
CA LEU A 229 13.75 -0.30 -14.34
C LEU A 229 12.56 0.41 -15.00
N ALA A 230 12.34 0.19 -16.30
CA ALA A 230 11.23 0.78 -17.04
C ALA A 230 9.87 0.33 -16.49
N LEU A 231 9.68 -0.98 -16.24
CA LEU A 231 8.46 -1.52 -15.63
C LEU A 231 8.17 -0.86 -14.28
N SER A 232 9.20 -0.74 -13.44
CA SER A 232 9.08 -0.13 -12.12
C SER A 232 8.75 1.36 -12.21
N LEU A 233 9.40 2.11 -13.11
CA LEU A 233 9.14 3.52 -13.33
C LEU A 233 7.75 3.77 -13.93
N VAL A 234 7.28 2.90 -14.84
CA VAL A 234 5.92 2.98 -15.40
C VAL A 234 4.88 2.73 -14.32
N ALA A 235 5.06 1.72 -13.47
CA ALA A 235 4.16 1.47 -12.34
C ALA A 235 4.09 2.67 -11.38
N PHE A 236 5.25 3.27 -11.08
CA PHE A 236 5.33 4.45 -10.20
C PHE A 236 4.74 5.71 -10.83
N ALA A 237 4.98 5.92 -12.13
CA ALA A 237 4.37 7.02 -12.86
C ALA A 237 2.85 6.86 -12.92
N TYR A 238 2.36 5.65 -13.18
CA TYR A 238 0.94 5.35 -13.17
C TYR A 238 0.33 5.60 -11.79
N GLY A 239 0.94 5.07 -10.72
CA GLY A 239 0.47 5.32 -9.36
C GLY A 239 0.54 6.80 -8.96
N THR A 240 1.52 7.55 -9.46
CA THR A 240 1.57 9.02 -9.28
C THR A 240 0.36 9.68 -9.95
N VAL A 241 0.08 9.35 -11.21
CA VAL A 241 -1.08 9.88 -11.92
C VAL A 241 -2.36 9.52 -11.19
N GLU A 242 -2.50 8.26 -10.76
CA GLU A 242 -3.67 7.77 -10.03
C GLU A 242 -3.87 8.49 -8.69
N SER A 243 -2.80 8.85 -7.97
CA SER A 243 -2.92 9.60 -6.72
C SER A 243 -3.44 11.03 -6.87
N TYR A 244 -3.45 11.57 -8.08
CA TYR A 244 -3.78 12.98 -8.33
C TYR A 244 -4.93 13.18 -9.32
N VAL A 245 -5.33 12.13 -10.04
CA VAL A 245 -6.42 12.17 -11.03
C VAL A 245 -7.65 11.50 -10.44
N ALA A 246 -8.77 12.24 -10.41
CA ALA A 246 -10.06 11.67 -10.07
C ALA A 246 -10.56 10.79 -11.22
N TRP A 247 -10.70 9.48 -10.97
CA TRP A 247 -11.20 8.51 -11.96
C TRP A 247 -12.71 8.26 -11.84
N ASP A 248 -13.45 9.16 -11.20
CA ASP A 248 -14.89 9.05 -11.04
C ASP A 248 -15.58 9.21 -12.40
N GLY A 249 -16.13 8.10 -12.91
CA GLY A 249 -17.04 8.14 -14.06
C GLY A 249 -18.39 8.76 -13.70
N GLU A 250 -19.10 9.26 -14.72
CA GLU A 250 -20.50 9.69 -14.56
C GLU A 250 -21.32 8.56 -13.89
N ALA A 251 -22.13 8.92 -12.90
CA ALA A 251 -23.00 8.04 -12.12
C ALA A 251 -22.38 7.17 -11.01
N GLY A 252 -21.12 7.38 -10.60
CA GLY A 252 -20.53 6.69 -9.43
C GLY A 252 -20.18 5.23 -9.69
N ARG A 253 -20.25 4.78 -10.96
CA ARG A 253 -19.73 3.50 -11.42
C ARG A 253 -18.47 3.77 -12.24
N SER A 254 -17.35 4.05 -11.57
CA SER A 254 -16.08 4.05 -12.28
C SER A 254 -15.79 2.62 -12.75
N SER A 255 -15.73 2.42 -14.07
CA SER A 255 -15.22 1.19 -14.67
C SER A 255 -13.70 1.05 -14.48
N HIS A 256 -13.04 2.09 -13.96
CA HIS A 256 -11.63 2.10 -13.67
C HIS A 256 -11.31 1.24 -12.44
N GLU A 257 -10.77 0.06 -12.68
CA GLU A 257 -10.06 -0.72 -11.68
C GLU A 257 -8.69 -0.09 -11.50
N GLY A 258 -8.48 0.68 -10.42
CA GLY A 258 -7.21 1.35 -10.13
C GLY A 258 -6.01 0.40 -10.09
N LEU A 259 -4.78 0.90 -10.22
CA LEU A 259 -3.56 0.08 -10.19
C LEU A 259 -3.50 -0.84 -8.97
N PRO A 260 -3.87 -0.40 -7.75
CA PRO A 260 -3.86 -1.27 -6.59
C PRO A 260 -4.80 -2.48 -6.75
N ALA A 261 -5.99 -2.27 -7.31
CA ALA A 261 -6.96 -3.32 -7.56
C ALA A 261 -6.48 -4.28 -8.66
N ILE A 262 -5.89 -3.75 -9.74
CA ILE A 262 -5.28 -4.57 -10.79
C ILE A 262 -4.18 -5.43 -10.19
N VAL A 263 -3.21 -4.85 -9.49
CA VAL A 263 -2.09 -5.62 -8.91
C VAL A 263 -2.59 -6.68 -7.93
N ALA A 264 -3.55 -6.35 -7.07
CA ALA A 264 -4.13 -7.29 -6.13
C ALA A 264 -4.91 -8.44 -6.81
N SER A 265 -5.52 -8.19 -7.97
CA SER A 265 -6.21 -9.24 -8.73
C SER A 265 -5.25 -10.34 -9.22
N TRP A 266 -4.00 -9.99 -9.53
CA TRP A 266 -2.95 -10.93 -9.93
C TRP A 266 -2.17 -11.48 -8.72
N PHE A 267 -1.97 -10.64 -7.71
CA PHE A 267 -1.14 -10.91 -6.53
C PHE A 267 -1.91 -10.57 -5.27
N PRO A 268 -2.84 -11.42 -4.85
CA PRO A 268 -3.68 -11.11 -3.70
C PRO A 268 -2.89 -11.13 -2.36
N GLY A 269 -3.47 -10.48 -1.36
CA GLY A 269 -3.00 -10.39 0.01
C GLY A 269 -1.54 -9.93 0.12
N PRO A 270 -0.66 -10.68 0.82
CA PRO A 270 0.74 -10.29 0.95
C PRO A 270 1.53 -10.35 -0.37
N GLY A 271 1.01 -11.03 -1.40
CA GLY A 271 1.63 -11.09 -2.73
C GLY A 271 1.76 -9.71 -3.37
N ALA A 272 0.72 -8.87 -3.25
CA ALA A 272 0.71 -7.50 -3.73
C ALA A 272 1.86 -6.69 -3.11
N ALA A 273 2.07 -6.84 -1.80
CA ALA A 273 3.16 -6.17 -1.10
C ALA A 273 4.53 -6.64 -1.61
N LEU A 274 4.72 -7.95 -1.78
CA LEU A 274 5.98 -8.53 -2.27
C LEU A 274 6.33 -8.06 -3.69
N ILE A 275 5.35 -8.00 -4.60
CA ILE A 275 5.56 -7.45 -5.94
C ILE A 275 5.84 -5.96 -5.89
N GLY A 276 5.09 -5.18 -5.11
CA GLY A 276 5.33 -3.75 -4.94
C GLY A 276 6.75 -3.46 -4.42
N LEU A 277 7.19 -4.21 -3.40
CA LEU A 277 8.56 -4.12 -2.87
C LEU A 277 9.60 -4.56 -3.92
N GLY A 278 9.33 -5.61 -4.70
CA GLY A 278 10.19 -6.03 -5.80
C GLY A 278 10.41 -4.93 -6.84
N LEU A 279 9.32 -4.27 -7.25
CA LEU A 279 9.33 -3.15 -8.20
C LEU A 279 10.07 -1.92 -7.64
N ILE A 280 9.97 -1.64 -6.34
CA ILE A 280 10.67 -0.52 -5.69
C ILE A 280 12.20 -0.64 -5.76
N ILE A 281 12.75 -1.86 -5.80
CA ILE A 281 14.21 -2.07 -5.69
C ILE A 281 14.96 -1.41 -6.85
N ALA A 282 14.44 -1.48 -8.08
CA ALA A 282 15.10 -0.93 -9.26
C ALA A 282 15.31 0.60 -9.18
N PRO A 283 14.24 1.44 -9.03
CA PRO A 283 14.40 2.88 -8.89
C PRO A 283 15.17 3.26 -7.63
N LEU A 284 14.98 2.56 -6.51
CA LEU A 284 15.72 2.85 -5.28
C LEU A 284 17.23 2.57 -5.44
N SER A 285 17.59 1.50 -6.14
CA SER A 285 18.98 1.17 -6.48
C SER A 285 19.59 2.22 -7.40
N ALA A 286 18.85 2.66 -8.43
CA ALA A 286 19.29 3.74 -9.30
C ALA A 286 19.52 5.04 -8.52
N ILE A 287 18.54 5.49 -7.73
CA ILE A 287 18.64 6.72 -6.93
C ILE A 287 19.82 6.67 -5.96
N THR A 288 20.00 5.55 -5.24
CA THR A 288 21.11 5.41 -4.30
C THR A 288 22.47 5.41 -4.99
N PHE A 289 22.60 4.74 -6.14
CA PHE A 289 23.82 4.75 -6.92
C PHE A 289 24.16 6.14 -7.47
N LEU A 290 23.16 6.86 -7.97
CA LEU A 290 23.32 8.23 -8.46
C LEU A 290 23.70 9.19 -7.32
N ALA A 291 23.04 9.08 -6.17
CA ALA A 291 23.30 9.90 -4.99
C ALA A 291 24.68 9.64 -4.37
N ASP A 292 25.19 8.41 -4.43
CA ASP A 292 26.55 8.07 -3.99
C ASP A 292 27.64 8.78 -4.81
N GLY A 293 27.31 9.23 -6.02
CA GLY A 293 28.20 10.04 -6.85
C GLY A 293 28.46 11.46 -6.34
N LEU A 294 27.65 11.95 -5.39
CA LEU A 294 27.81 13.27 -4.77
C LEU A 294 28.49 13.13 -3.41
N GLU A 295 29.66 13.74 -3.26
CA GLU A 295 30.32 13.86 -1.96
C GLU A 295 29.94 15.16 -1.27
N LEU A 296 29.52 15.05 0.00
CA LEU A 296 29.28 16.20 0.85
C LEU A 296 30.57 16.52 1.63
N ASP A 297 31.15 17.70 1.37
CA ASP A 297 32.28 18.24 2.14
C ASP A 297 31.82 19.45 2.95
N ILE A 298 31.03 19.17 3.99
CA ILE A 298 30.59 20.18 4.95
C ILE A 298 31.65 20.26 6.04
N ARG A 299 32.42 21.36 6.06
CA ARG A 299 33.43 21.62 7.09
C ARG A 299 32.98 22.77 7.98
N ILE A 300 32.87 22.50 9.28
CA ILE A 300 32.55 23.49 10.30
C ILE A 300 33.75 23.54 11.24
N TYR A 301 34.41 24.70 11.35
CA TYR A 301 35.66 24.88 12.11
C TYR A 301 36.77 23.87 11.74
N GLY A 302 36.90 23.53 10.46
CA GLY A 302 37.91 22.58 9.97
C GLY A 302 37.59 21.10 10.25
N MET A 303 36.53 20.80 11.01
CA MET A 303 36.04 19.43 11.19
C MET A 303 35.02 19.09 10.12
N ARG A 304 35.19 17.92 9.49
CA ARG A 304 34.20 17.38 8.55
C ARG A 304 32.99 16.90 9.35
N LEU A 305 31.84 17.54 9.15
CA LEU A 305 30.61 17.27 9.89
C LEU A 305 29.59 16.63 8.94
N GLY A 306 29.09 15.44 9.28
CA GLY A 306 28.06 14.73 8.50
C GLY A 306 28.57 13.58 7.61
N PRO A 307 27.65 12.92 6.89
CA PRO A 307 27.98 11.76 6.07
C PRO A 307 28.75 12.17 4.80
N ARG A 308 29.72 11.35 4.39
CA ARG A 308 30.51 11.57 3.16
C ARG A 308 29.64 11.56 1.89
N HIS A 309 28.61 10.73 1.86
CA HIS A 309 27.68 10.59 0.73
C HIS A 309 26.26 10.93 1.19
N VAL A 310 25.42 11.32 0.23
CA VAL A 310 24.01 11.61 0.48
C VAL A 310 23.31 10.34 0.99
N PRO A 311 22.71 10.35 2.20
CA PRO A 311 22.01 9.19 2.75
C PRO A 311 20.62 9.04 2.12
N ALA A 312 20.58 8.76 0.81
CA ALA A 312 19.35 8.85 0.00
C ALA A 312 18.18 8.03 0.53
N ILE A 313 18.41 6.79 0.99
CA ILE A 313 17.34 5.96 1.60
C ILE A 313 16.82 6.61 2.88
N THR A 314 17.70 7.07 3.76
CA THR A 314 17.32 7.69 5.02
C THR A 314 16.56 8.99 4.78
N ALA A 315 17.00 9.80 3.82
CA ALA A 315 16.29 11.01 3.40
C ALA A 315 14.92 10.68 2.80
N LEU A 316 14.82 9.63 1.96
CA LEU A 316 13.56 9.18 1.38
C LEU A 316 12.57 8.68 2.44
N VAL A 317 13.02 7.82 3.35
CA VAL A 317 12.18 7.30 4.44
C VAL A 317 11.74 8.44 5.36
N ALA A 318 12.67 9.34 5.73
CA ALA A 318 12.32 10.52 6.52
C ALA A 318 11.27 11.37 5.79
N TRP A 319 11.43 11.59 4.48
CA TRP A 319 10.45 12.33 3.69
C TRP A 319 9.09 11.65 3.64
N ILE A 320 9.03 10.34 3.40
CA ILE A 320 7.77 9.57 3.37
C ILE A 320 7.04 9.64 4.72
N LEU A 321 7.78 9.71 5.84
CA LEU A 321 7.20 9.84 7.18
C LEU A 321 6.78 11.28 7.52
N ILE A 322 7.51 12.28 7.03
CA ILE A 322 7.26 13.69 7.30
C ILE A 322 6.17 14.26 6.38
N ALA A 323 6.14 13.86 5.11
CA ALA A 323 5.23 14.40 4.11
C ALA A 323 3.75 14.33 4.53
N PRO A 324 3.21 13.24 5.11
CA PRO A 324 1.83 13.19 5.61
C PRO A 324 1.54 14.13 6.77
N ALA A 325 2.57 14.55 7.54
CA ALA A 325 2.42 15.51 8.64
C ALA A 325 2.45 16.97 8.14
N VAL A 326 3.05 17.21 6.97
CA VAL A 326 3.18 18.55 6.37
C VAL A 326 2.10 18.79 5.32
N PHE A 327 1.72 17.75 4.58
CA PHE A 327 0.74 17.79 3.51
C PHE A 327 -0.40 16.84 3.83
N TYR A 328 -1.64 17.32 3.69
CA TYR A 328 -2.81 16.45 3.72
C TYR A 328 -2.79 15.58 2.47
N LEU A 329 -2.41 14.32 2.65
CA LEU A 329 -2.31 13.36 1.56
C LEU A 329 -3.61 12.61 1.30
N HIS A 330 -4.58 12.57 2.21
CA HIS A 330 -5.87 11.92 1.98
C HIS A 330 -7.01 12.89 2.29
N THR A 331 -7.97 12.99 1.37
CA THR A 331 -9.24 13.69 1.58
C THR A 331 -10.36 12.67 1.54
N VAL A 332 -11.27 12.74 2.52
CA VAL A 332 -12.42 11.82 2.59
C VAL A 332 -13.24 11.92 1.30
N ARG A 333 -13.56 10.77 0.71
CA ARG A 333 -14.35 10.70 -0.53
C ARG A 333 -15.79 11.12 -0.26
N VAL A 334 -16.31 11.95 -1.15
CA VAL A 334 -17.69 12.46 -1.12
C VAL A 334 -18.50 11.74 -2.20
N ALA A 335 -19.76 11.41 -1.92
CA ALA A 335 -20.61 10.74 -2.88
C ALA A 335 -20.97 11.67 -4.06
N SER A 336 -20.80 11.21 -5.30
CA SER A 336 -20.81 12.03 -6.51
C SER A 336 -22.19 12.53 -6.98
N ARG A 337 -23.21 12.61 -6.12
CA ARG A 337 -24.59 13.02 -6.51
C ARG A 337 -25.15 14.14 -5.62
N PRO A 338 -24.73 15.41 -5.83
CA PRO A 338 -25.29 16.53 -5.08
C PRO A 338 -26.81 16.71 -5.30
N GLU A 339 -27.34 16.34 -6.47
CA GLU A 339 -28.76 16.48 -6.81
C GLU A 339 -29.68 15.63 -5.91
N ASN A 340 -29.17 14.48 -5.46
CA ASN A 340 -29.87 13.56 -4.55
C ASN A 340 -29.28 13.58 -3.14
N ALA A 341 -28.27 14.42 -2.89
CA ALA A 341 -27.75 14.60 -1.55
C ALA A 341 -28.86 15.15 -0.66
N ILE A 342 -29.00 14.57 0.53
CA ILE A 342 -29.96 15.02 1.52
C ILE A 342 -29.23 16.04 2.39
N PRO A 343 -29.57 17.34 2.30
CA PRO A 343 -28.96 18.35 3.15
C PRO A 343 -29.20 18.03 4.62
N VAL A 344 -28.29 18.49 5.48
CA VAL A 344 -28.33 18.24 6.92
C VAL A 344 -29.70 18.58 7.52
N GLU A 345 -30.25 19.72 7.14
CA GLU A 345 -31.57 20.21 7.55
C GLU A 345 -32.75 19.38 7.06
N GLN A 346 -32.62 18.63 5.96
CA GLN A 346 -33.68 17.77 5.43
C GLN A 346 -33.65 16.37 6.04
N ARG A 347 -32.59 16.00 6.77
CA ARG A 347 -32.58 14.75 7.53
C ARG A 347 -33.66 14.80 8.61
N ALA A 348 -34.33 13.68 8.81
CA ALA A 348 -35.32 13.54 9.87
C ALA A 348 -34.64 13.55 11.25
N PRO A 349 -35.30 14.08 12.31
CA PRO A 349 -34.80 13.99 13.66
C PRO A 349 -34.81 12.54 14.16
N LEU A 350 -33.99 12.23 15.17
CA LEU A 350 -33.89 10.89 15.76
C LEU A 350 -35.25 10.35 16.22
N ASP A 351 -36.09 11.23 16.80
CA ASP A 351 -37.43 10.88 17.28
C ASP A 351 -38.35 10.37 16.16
N SER A 352 -38.17 10.85 14.92
CA SER A 352 -38.93 10.35 13.76
C SER A 352 -38.52 8.93 13.39
N PHE A 353 -37.24 8.61 13.40
CA PHE A 353 -36.75 7.24 13.18
C PHE A 353 -37.23 6.29 14.29
N PHE A 354 -37.18 6.75 15.54
CA PHE A 354 -37.66 5.95 16.67
C PHE A 354 -39.17 5.72 16.59
N SER A 355 -39.96 6.77 16.32
CA SER A 355 -41.42 6.67 16.18
C SER A 355 -41.82 5.74 15.03
N ASP A 356 -41.13 5.84 13.89
CA ASP A 356 -41.34 4.95 12.76
C ASP A 356 -41.04 3.48 13.12
N TRP A 357 -39.90 3.23 13.76
CA TRP A 357 -39.54 1.89 14.23
C TRP A 357 -40.55 1.35 15.24
N VAL A 358 -41.01 2.15 16.20
CA VAL A 358 -42.02 1.73 17.19
C VAL A 358 -43.33 1.35 16.51
N ALA A 359 -43.82 2.20 15.61
CA ALA A 359 -45.12 2.01 14.94
C ALA A 359 -45.20 0.69 14.17
N TYR A 360 -44.07 0.23 13.61
CA TYR A 360 -44.07 -0.92 12.71
C TYR A 360 -43.36 -2.15 13.26
N CYS A 361 -42.28 -1.98 14.01
CA CYS A 361 -41.49 -3.08 14.56
C CYS A 361 -41.85 -3.40 16.03
N ALA A 362 -42.62 -2.54 16.72
CA ALA A 362 -43.10 -2.79 18.08
C ALA A 362 -44.59 -2.39 18.31
N PRO A 363 -45.55 -2.82 17.46
CA PRO A 363 -46.92 -2.29 17.47
C PRO A 363 -47.82 -2.74 18.63
N ASP A 364 -47.42 -3.71 19.47
CA ASP A 364 -48.34 -4.36 20.43
C ASP A 364 -48.67 -3.53 21.67
N GLY A 365 -48.26 -2.25 21.73
CA GLY A 365 -48.58 -1.33 22.83
C GLY A 365 -47.97 -1.69 24.20
N GLY A 366 -47.19 -2.77 24.29
CA GLY A 366 -46.46 -3.18 25.50
C GLY A 366 -45.19 -2.35 25.75
N PRO A 367 -44.44 -2.64 26.83
CA PRO A 367 -43.19 -1.95 27.14
C PRO A 367 -42.20 -2.01 25.98
N LEU A 368 -41.78 -0.84 25.48
CA LEU A 368 -40.78 -0.73 24.43
C LEU A 368 -39.42 -1.21 24.95
N ARG A 369 -38.72 -2.05 24.17
CA ARG A 369 -37.42 -2.62 24.54
C ARG A 369 -36.45 -2.60 23.35
N PRO A 370 -36.12 -1.44 22.75
CA PRO A 370 -35.28 -1.39 21.56
C PRO A 370 -33.94 -2.12 21.78
N VAL A 371 -33.55 -2.99 20.83
CA VAL A 371 -32.24 -3.66 20.88
C VAL A 371 -31.20 -2.79 20.19
N ILE A 372 -30.12 -2.48 20.89
CA ILE A 372 -28.96 -1.78 20.34
C ILE A 372 -27.78 -2.73 20.32
N VAL A 373 -27.18 -2.92 19.15
CA VAL A 373 -26.03 -3.80 18.96
C VAL A 373 -24.77 -2.96 18.82
N ALA A 374 -23.79 -3.18 19.70
CA ALA A 374 -22.49 -2.52 19.64
C ALA A 374 -21.43 -3.51 19.11
N ILE A 375 -20.83 -3.21 17.96
CA ILE A 375 -19.84 -4.06 17.31
C ILE A 375 -18.46 -3.43 17.44
N SER A 376 -17.55 -4.13 18.12
CA SER A 376 -16.17 -3.69 18.30
C SER A 376 -15.35 -3.81 17.01
N GLY A 377 -14.18 -3.17 17.00
CA GLY A 377 -13.22 -3.31 15.92
C GLY A 377 -12.49 -4.65 15.98
N GLY A 378 -11.80 -5.00 14.89
CA GLY A 378 -11.05 -6.26 14.78
C GLY A 378 -10.89 -6.76 13.36
N ALA A 379 -10.72 -5.84 12.40
CA ALA A 379 -10.58 -6.13 10.96
C ALA A 379 -11.67 -7.09 10.43
N SER A 380 -11.33 -7.95 9.47
CA SER A 380 -12.22 -8.92 8.86
C SER A 380 -12.90 -9.85 9.87
N ARG A 381 -12.21 -10.23 10.96
CA ARG A 381 -12.80 -11.04 12.03
C ARG A 381 -14.00 -10.35 12.66
N ALA A 382 -13.89 -9.06 12.97
CA ALA A 382 -15.01 -8.29 13.52
C ALA A 382 -16.14 -8.10 12.51
N ALA A 383 -15.83 -7.99 11.22
CA ALA A 383 -16.84 -7.94 10.16
C ALA A 383 -17.69 -9.23 10.17
N ILE A 384 -17.03 -10.39 9.98
CA ILE A 384 -17.67 -11.71 9.87
C ILE A 384 -18.42 -12.07 11.17
N TRP A 385 -17.82 -11.82 12.33
CA TRP A 385 -18.48 -12.10 13.61
C TRP A 385 -19.62 -11.13 13.90
N GLY A 386 -19.43 -9.83 13.67
CA GLY A 386 -20.45 -8.82 13.93
C GLY A 386 -21.71 -9.04 13.11
N GLU A 387 -21.51 -9.33 11.83
CA GLU A 387 -22.56 -9.78 10.91
C GLU A 387 -23.28 -11.04 11.42
N ARG A 388 -22.53 -12.07 11.85
CA ARG A 388 -23.15 -13.31 12.36
C ARG A 388 -23.94 -13.07 13.65
N VAL A 389 -23.44 -12.22 14.55
CA VAL A 389 -24.14 -11.86 15.79
C VAL A 389 -25.43 -11.11 15.47
N LEU A 390 -25.42 -10.15 14.54
CA LEU A 390 -26.63 -9.45 14.09
C LEU A 390 -27.68 -10.45 13.56
N LEU A 391 -27.24 -11.42 12.75
CA LEU A 391 -28.10 -12.50 12.27
C LEU A 391 -28.71 -13.32 13.41
N GLU A 392 -27.91 -13.74 14.40
CA GLU A 392 -28.41 -14.52 15.52
C GLU A 392 -29.37 -13.70 16.40
N VAL A 393 -29.05 -12.43 16.70
CA VAL A 393 -29.96 -11.53 17.43
C VAL A 393 -31.32 -11.48 16.73
N GLU A 394 -31.33 -11.29 15.41
CA GLU A 394 -32.56 -11.28 14.61
C GLU A 394 -33.31 -12.63 14.66
N ARG A 395 -32.61 -13.77 14.62
CA ARG A 395 -33.23 -15.11 14.76
C ARG A 395 -33.89 -15.33 16.12
N TRP A 396 -33.34 -14.74 17.18
CA TRP A 396 -33.86 -14.87 18.53
C TRP A 396 -35.01 -13.90 18.83
N THR A 397 -35.21 -12.87 18.01
CA THR A 397 -36.40 -12.00 18.11
C THR A 397 -37.65 -12.70 17.55
N ALA A 398 -38.52 -13.18 18.45
CA ALA A 398 -39.85 -13.71 18.11
C ALA A 398 -40.83 -12.60 17.65
N PRO A 399 -41.91 -12.95 16.92
CA PRO A 399 -42.99 -12.01 16.62
C PRO A 399 -43.55 -11.39 17.90
N GLY A 400 -43.50 -10.07 18.03
CA GLY A 400 -43.92 -9.34 19.25
C GLY A 400 -42.79 -9.04 20.24
N THR A 401 -41.57 -9.49 19.94
CA THR A 401 -40.36 -9.14 20.69
C THR A 401 -39.54 -8.08 19.96
N PRO A 402 -38.63 -7.38 20.65
CA PRO A 402 -38.03 -6.19 20.12
C PRO A 402 -36.97 -6.51 19.07
N SER A 403 -37.09 -5.90 17.90
CA SER A 403 -36.08 -6.00 16.84
C SER A 403 -34.86 -5.09 17.10
N VAL A 404 -33.81 -5.26 16.29
CA VAL A 404 -32.68 -4.32 16.31
C VAL A 404 -33.18 -2.93 15.91
N PHE A 405 -33.04 -1.97 16.82
CA PHE A 405 -33.34 -0.56 16.57
C PHE A 405 -32.11 0.18 16.04
N ALA A 406 -30.93 -0.11 16.59
CA ALA A 406 -29.71 0.57 16.19
C ALA A 406 -28.49 -0.36 16.26
N VAL A 407 -27.52 -0.10 15.38
CA VAL A 407 -26.21 -0.74 15.35
C VAL A 407 -25.15 0.35 15.46
N SER A 408 -24.29 0.24 16.47
CA SER A 408 -23.14 1.11 16.67
C SER A 408 -21.88 0.31 16.35
N SER A 409 -21.07 0.74 15.39
CA SER A 409 -19.89 -0.01 14.97
C SER A 409 -18.63 0.84 14.90
N VAL A 410 -17.47 0.18 15.00
CA VAL A 410 -16.14 0.76 14.75
C VAL A 410 -15.30 -0.19 13.89
N SER A 411 -14.41 0.36 13.07
CA SER A 411 -13.41 -0.34 12.27
C SER A 411 -14.00 -1.50 11.47
N GLY A 412 -13.36 -2.68 11.45
CA GLY A 412 -13.84 -3.84 10.70
C GLY A 412 -15.26 -4.27 11.04
N GLY A 413 -15.76 -4.00 12.26
CA GLY A 413 -17.15 -4.27 12.62
C GLY A 413 -18.15 -3.45 11.80
N SER A 414 -17.74 -2.28 11.30
CA SER A 414 -18.54 -1.44 10.41
C SER A 414 -18.76 -2.07 9.03
N LEU A 415 -17.83 -2.90 8.55
CA LEU A 415 -18.02 -3.63 7.30
C LEU A 415 -19.18 -4.63 7.42
N GLY A 416 -19.23 -5.39 8.52
CA GLY A 416 -20.34 -6.30 8.81
C GLY A 416 -21.67 -5.57 9.06
N ALA A 417 -21.63 -4.44 9.76
CA ALA A 417 -22.81 -3.58 9.95
C ALA A 417 -23.34 -3.04 8.62
N ALA A 418 -22.47 -2.55 7.74
CA ALA A 418 -22.84 -2.06 6.42
C ALA A 418 -23.47 -3.17 5.55
N ALA A 419 -22.87 -4.37 5.55
CA ALA A 419 -23.39 -5.52 4.82
C ALA A 419 -24.82 -5.89 5.31
N TYR A 420 -25.03 -5.90 6.62
CA TYR A 420 -26.35 -6.08 7.23
C TYR A 420 -27.35 -5.01 6.79
N MET A 421 -26.99 -3.72 6.90
CA MET A 421 -27.87 -2.61 6.52
C MET A 421 -28.21 -2.62 5.03
N SER A 422 -27.23 -2.87 4.14
CA SER A 422 -27.44 -2.91 2.69
C SER A 422 -28.41 -4.01 2.26
N LEU A 423 -28.42 -5.16 2.95
CA LEU A 423 -29.39 -6.23 2.69
C LEU A 423 -30.77 -5.88 3.16
N LEU A 424 -30.90 -5.27 4.35
CA LEU A 424 -32.19 -4.81 4.84
C LEU A 424 -32.78 -3.71 3.95
N ALA A 425 -31.94 -2.85 3.40
CA ALA A 425 -32.37 -1.81 2.47
C ALA A 425 -32.96 -2.39 1.16
N GLY A 426 -32.47 -3.56 0.72
CA GLY A 426 -33.00 -4.32 -0.42
C GLY A 426 -34.23 -5.20 -0.12
N LEU A 427 -34.79 -5.12 1.09
CA LEU A 427 -36.05 -5.76 1.44
C LEU A 427 -37.22 -4.79 1.29
N ALA A 428 -38.41 -5.32 0.99
CA ALA A 428 -39.65 -4.55 1.07
C ALA A 428 -39.91 -4.08 2.52
N PRO A 429 -40.59 -2.95 2.74
CA PRO A 429 -40.85 -2.43 4.10
C PRO A 429 -41.46 -3.48 5.05
N GLU A 430 -42.37 -4.32 4.56
CA GLU A 430 -43.04 -5.40 5.30
C GLU A 430 -42.07 -6.47 5.76
N GLN A 431 -40.90 -6.56 5.13
CA GLN A 431 -39.91 -7.59 5.41
C GLN A 431 -38.77 -7.11 6.33
N ARG A 432 -38.77 -5.83 6.71
CA ARG A 432 -37.70 -5.21 7.51
C ARG A 432 -37.86 -5.36 9.02
N CYS A 433 -39.04 -5.71 9.52
CA CYS A 433 -39.25 -6.09 10.92
C CYS A 433 -39.47 -7.61 11.05
N SER A 434 -39.16 -8.18 12.22
CA SER A 434 -39.18 -9.64 12.48
C SER A 434 -40.56 -10.30 12.38
N LYS A 435 -41.66 -9.55 12.55
CA LYS A 435 -43.03 -10.10 12.65
C LYS A 435 -43.57 -10.76 11.39
N THR A 436 -43.18 -10.29 10.20
CA THR A 436 -43.90 -10.59 8.94
C THR A 436 -43.08 -11.39 7.93
N SER A 437 -41.76 -11.52 8.07
CA SER A 437 -40.94 -12.20 7.04
C SER A 437 -39.66 -12.90 7.53
N ARG A 438 -39.72 -13.62 8.67
CA ARG A 438 -38.57 -14.39 9.20
C ARG A 438 -37.82 -15.20 8.13
N ALA A 439 -38.54 -15.82 7.19
CA ALA A 439 -37.96 -16.59 6.10
C ALA A 439 -37.22 -15.71 5.05
N ALA A 440 -37.77 -14.55 4.68
CA ALA A 440 -37.13 -13.64 3.72
C ALA A 440 -35.86 -13.02 4.30
N ARG A 441 -35.90 -12.59 5.58
CA ARG A 441 -34.72 -12.15 6.31
C ARG A 441 -33.71 -13.28 6.46
N ALA A 442 -34.12 -14.47 6.91
CA ALA A 442 -33.22 -15.61 7.04
C ALA A 442 -32.52 -15.95 5.71
N LYS A 443 -33.23 -15.89 4.58
CA LYS A 443 -32.65 -16.12 3.24
C LYS A 443 -31.64 -15.03 2.84
N GLN A 444 -31.95 -13.75 3.08
CA GLN A 444 -30.98 -12.66 2.86
C GLN A 444 -29.79 -12.70 3.83
N MET A 445 -29.96 -13.28 5.02
CA MET A 445 -28.90 -13.35 6.01
C MET A 445 -28.08 -14.65 5.92
N GLU A 446 -28.61 -15.73 5.35
CA GLU A 446 -27.80 -16.88 4.93
C GLU A 446 -26.77 -16.48 3.86
N PHE A 447 -27.11 -15.46 3.08
CA PHE A 447 -26.20 -14.86 2.11
C PHE A 447 -25.00 -14.15 2.77
N LEU A 448 -25.22 -13.53 3.94
CA LEU A 448 -24.16 -12.96 4.78
C LEU A 448 -23.26 -14.04 5.39
N ALA A 449 -23.81 -15.20 5.70
CA ALA A 449 -23.01 -16.35 6.14
C ALA A 449 -22.11 -16.93 5.02
N SER A 450 -22.14 -16.38 3.80
CA SER A 450 -21.27 -16.79 2.69
C SER A 450 -19.82 -16.30 2.91
N PRO A 451 -18.80 -17.14 2.67
CA PRO A 451 -17.39 -16.77 2.85
C PRO A 451 -16.89 -15.69 1.89
N LEU A 452 -17.73 -15.15 1.01
CA LEU A 452 -17.32 -14.21 -0.04
C LEU A 452 -16.97 -12.80 0.49
N LEU A 453 -17.49 -12.38 1.66
CA LEU A 453 -16.99 -11.18 2.35
C LEU A 453 -15.60 -11.39 2.98
N ALA A 454 -15.11 -12.64 3.01
CA ALA A 454 -13.75 -12.98 3.44
C ALA A 454 -12.73 -12.97 2.29
N GLU A 455 -13.12 -12.51 1.09
CA GLU A 455 -12.19 -12.28 -0.01
C GLU A 455 -11.19 -11.14 0.28
N ASP A 456 -10.18 -10.99 -0.58
CA ASP A 456 -9.04 -10.14 -0.34
C ASP A 456 -9.35 -8.64 -0.54
N ALA A 457 -9.59 -7.93 0.57
CA ALA A 457 -9.61 -6.47 0.61
C ALA A 457 -8.24 -5.86 0.99
N LEU A 458 -7.29 -6.67 1.47
CA LEU A 458 -6.01 -6.17 1.96
C LEU A 458 -4.96 -6.03 0.86
N GLY A 459 -4.98 -6.88 -0.16
CA GLY A 459 -4.12 -6.77 -1.34
C GLY A 459 -4.17 -5.37 -1.97
N PRO A 460 -5.35 -4.80 -2.27
CA PRO A 460 -5.48 -3.44 -2.78
C PRO A 460 -4.90 -2.38 -1.83
N LEU A 461 -5.15 -2.49 -0.51
CA LEU A 461 -4.57 -1.57 0.48
C LEU A 461 -3.02 -1.61 0.47
N LEU A 462 -2.44 -2.81 0.42
CA LEU A 462 -0.99 -3.01 0.41
C LEU A 462 -0.37 -2.53 -0.90
N ALA A 463 -1.01 -2.81 -2.03
CA ALA A 463 -0.59 -2.30 -3.34
C ALA A 463 -0.66 -0.76 -3.38
N GLY A 464 -1.75 -0.16 -2.87
CA GLY A 464 -1.91 1.30 -2.78
C GLY A 464 -0.81 1.94 -1.94
N SER A 465 -0.47 1.34 -0.80
CA SER A 465 0.60 1.83 0.08
C SER A 465 1.97 1.92 -0.62
N LEU A 466 2.29 0.95 -1.48
CA LEU A 466 3.61 0.87 -2.11
C LEU A 466 3.67 1.55 -3.48
N LEU A 467 2.64 1.36 -4.30
CA LEU A 467 2.63 1.80 -5.69
C LEU A 467 2.01 3.18 -5.87
N VAL A 468 1.19 3.63 -4.92
CA VAL A 468 0.50 4.93 -5.01
C VAL A 468 0.99 5.90 -3.94
N ASP A 469 0.96 5.53 -2.67
CA ASP A 469 1.30 6.45 -1.59
C ASP A 469 2.78 6.83 -1.55
N THR A 470 3.68 5.91 -1.91
CA THR A 470 5.12 6.19 -1.99
C THR A 470 5.42 7.27 -3.03
N PRO A 471 4.99 7.15 -4.31
CA PRO A 471 5.13 8.24 -5.26
C PRO A 471 4.34 9.49 -4.85
N ARG A 472 3.13 9.35 -4.29
CA ARG A 472 2.33 10.48 -3.79
C ARG A 472 3.10 11.31 -2.77
N ALA A 473 3.69 10.68 -1.76
CA ALA A 473 4.51 11.35 -0.75
C ALA A 473 5.70 12.07 -1.39
N LEU A 474 6.41 11.42 -2.32
CA LEU A 474 7.54 11.99 -3.05
C LEU A 474 7.18 13.26 -3.84
N PHE A 475 6.02 13.26 -4.50
CA PHE A 475 5.56 14.37 -5.33
C PHE A 475 4.64 15.35 -4.60
N SER A 476 4.45 15.19 -3.28
CA SER A 476 3.56 16.04 -2.48
C SER A 476 3.88 17.54 -2.54
N PRO A 477 5.14 18.02 -2.62
CA PRO A 477 5.41 19.47 -2.77
C PRO A 477 4.95 19.99 -4.13
N VAL A 478 5.16 19.21 -5.19
CA VAL A 478 4.72 19.55 -6.55
C VAL A 478 3.20 19.56 -6.60
N ALA A 479 2.56 18.56 -6.00
CA ALA A 479 1.11 18.50 -5.89
C ALA A 479 0.54 19.66 -5.07
N ALA A 480 1.20 20.08 -3.99
CA ALA A 480 0.81 21.24 -3.19
C ALA A 480 0.91 22.54 -3.98
N LEU A 481 1.95 22.71 -4.81
CA LEU A 481 2.08 23.87 -5.72
C LEU A 481 0.99 23.86 -6.78
N VAL A 482 0.72 22.71 -7.41
CA VAL A 482 -0.36 22.55 -8.39
C VAL A 482 -1.73 22.78 -7.73
N ARG A 483 -1.95 22.32 -6.50
CA ARG A 483 -3.16 22.59 -5.69
C ARG A 483 -3.31 24.09 -5.45
N GLY A 484 -2.24 24.77 -5.04
CA GLY A 484 -2.23 26.21 -4.85
C GLY A 484 -2.57 26.99 -6.12
N GLY A 485 -2.14 26.50 -7.29
CA GLY A 485 -2.43 27.13 -8.59
C GLY A 485 -3.77 26.79 -9.21
N SER A 486 -4.28 25.56 -9.03
CA SER A 486 -5.50 25.07 -9.67
C SER A 486 -6.75 25.16 -8.80
N ASN A 487 -6.57 25.35 -7.49
CA ASN A 487 -7.61 25.26 -6.45
C ASN A 487 -8.38 23.92 -6.43
N LYS A 488 -8.01 22.94 -7.27
CA LYS A 488 -8.62 21.61 -7.29
C LYS A 488 -7.98 20.75 -6.21
N LEU A 489 -8.82 20.02 -5.48
CA LEU A 489 -8.35 19.02 -4.54
C LEU A 489 -7.84 17.82 -5.34
N PRO A 490 -6.63 17.30 -5.05
CA PRO A 490 -6.26 15.98 -5.51
C PRO A 490 -7.21 14.99 -4.83
N ARG A 491 -8.23 14.53 -5.57
CA ARG A 491 -9.19 13.56 -5.07
C ARG A 491 -8.65 12.17 -5.34
N GLY A 492 -8.61 11.39 -4.27
CA GLY A 492 -8.61 9.95 -4.40
C GLY A 492 -7.29 9.27 -4.78
N GLY A 493 -7.38 7.96 -4.99
CA GLY A 493 -6.32 7.08 -5.50
C GLY A 493 -5.33 6.55 -4.47
N ASP A 494 -5.31 7.05 -3.23
CA ASP A 494 -4.43 6.50 -2.19
C ASP A 494 -4.88 5.13 -1.66
N ARG A 495 -4.10 4.58 -0.72
CA ARG A 495 -4.41 3.29 -0.10
C ARG A 495 -5.79 3.24 0.58
N ALA A 496 -6.33 4.35 1.10
CA ALA A 496 -7.65 4.37 1.71
C ALA A 496 -8.74 4.17 0.65
N GLU A 497 -8.67 4.90 -0.46
CA GLU A 497 -9.61 4.67 -1.56
C GLU A 497 -9.45 3.26 -2.14
N ALA A 498 -8.22 2.75 -2.29
CA ALA A 498 -8.00 1.39 -2.76
C ALA A 498 -8.73 0.35 -1.90
N LEU A 499 -8.76 0.54 -0.58
CA LEU A 499 -9.52 -0.31 0.35
C LEU A 499 -11.04 -0.12 0.20
N GLU A 500 -11.52 1.12 0.10
CA GLU A 500 -12.94 1.41 -0.12
C GLU A 500 -13.47 0.76 -1.40
N ARG A 501 -12.74 0.91 -2.51
CA ARG A 501 -13.05 0.31 -3.80
C ARG A 501 -12.99 -1.22 -3.74
N ALA A 502 -12.10 -1.77 -2.93
CA ALA A 502 -12.07 -3.22 -2.69
C ALA A 502 -13.36 -3.68 -2.01
N PHE A 503 -13.83 -2.99 -0.96
CA PHE A 503 -15.11 -3.31 -0.33
C PHE A 503 -16.28 -3.24 -1.33
N GLU A 504 -16.32 -2.21 -2.18
CA GLU A 504 -17.32 -2.07 -3.24
C GLU A 504 -17.27 -3.22 -4.25
N ALA A 505 -16.07 -3.59 -4.70
CA ALA A 505 -15.89 -4.67 -5.66
C ALA A 505 -16.31 -6.02 -5.07
N LEU A 506 -15.94 -6.30 -3.81
CA LEU A 506 -16.35 -7.50 -3.10
C LEU A 506 -17.87 -7.55 -2.95
N TRP A 507 -18.49 -6.47 -2.50
CA TRP A 507 -19.94 -6.38 -2.34
C TRP A 507 -20.71 -6.67 -3.65
N ARG A 508 -20.24 -6.10 -4.77
CA ARG A 508 -20.83 -6.31 -6.10
C ARG A 508 -20.72 -7.74 -6.61
N ARG A 509 -19.62 -8.43 -6.25
CA ARG A 509 -19.39 -9.82 -6.66
C ARG A 509 -20.28 -10.81 -5.91
N LEU A 510 -20.85 -10.42 -4.77
CA LEU A 510 -21.69 -11.31 -4.00
C LEU A 510 -22.97 -11.67 -4.80
N PRO A 511 -23.18 -12.95 -5.17
CA PRO A 511 -24.30 -13.40 -6.00
C PRO A 511 -25.60 -13.42 -5.19
N GLY A 512 -26.21 -12.26 -5.00
CA GLY A 512 -27.42 -12.13 -4.19
C GLY A 512 -28.67 -12.61 -4.95
N PRO A 513 -29.70 -13.09 -4.24
CA PRO A 513 -30.99 -13.29 -4.86
C PRO A 513 -31.46 -11.96 -5.48
N PRO A 514 -32.09 -12.00 -6.67
CA PRO A 514 -32.79 -10.83 -7.19
C PRO A 514 -33.68 -10.27 -6.09
N SER A 515 -33.48 -9.00 -5.78
CA SER A 515 -34.26 -8.26 -4.78
C SER A 515 -34.91 -7.12 -5.52
N ASP A 516 -36.18 -6.88 -5.21
CA ASP A 516 -36.92 -5.72 -5.65
C ASP A 516 -37.43 -5.00 -4.40
N PRO A 517 -36.84 -3.85 -4.02
CA PRO A 517 -35.80 -3.10 -4.75
C PRO A 517 -34.41 -3.77 -4.68
N PRO A 518 -33.48 -3.43 -5.60
CA PRO A 518 -32.11 -3.93 -5.54
C PRO A 518 -31.42 -3.51 -4.23
N ARG A 519 -30.48 -4.35 -3.78
CA ARG A 519 -29.61 -4.06 -2.64
C ARG A 519 -28.81 -2.78 -2.89
N VAL A 520 -28.60 -2.01 -1.83
CA VAL A 520 -27.77 -0.80 -1.86
C VAL A 520 -26.30 -1.18 -1.99
N ASP A 521 -25.62 -0.62 -2.98
CA ASP A 521 -24.19 -0.84 -3.22
C ASP A 521 -23.31 -0.09 -2.22
N PHE A 522 -22.13 -0.62 -1.87
CA PHE A 522 -21.22 0.10 -0.95
C PHE A 522 -20.64 1.40 -1.54
N GLY A 523 -20.69 1.58 -2.86
CA GLY A 523 -20.32 2.83 -3.53
C GLY A 523 -21.43 3.88 -3.51
N GLU A 524 -22.65 3.51 -3.08
CA GLU A 524 -23.76 4.46 -2.96
C GLU A 524 -23.63 5.37 -1.73
N PRO A 525 -24.29 6.55 -1.73
CA PRO A 525 -24.29 7.45 -0.59
C PRO A 525 -24.80 6.77 0.70
N PHE A 526 -24.17 7.02 1.84
CA PHE A 526 -24.50 6.43 3.13
C PHE A 526 -25.98 6.65 3.51
N LEU A 527 -26.54 7.82 3.19
CA LEU A 527 -27.94 8.11 3.49
C LEU A 527 -28.92 7.30 2.63
N SER A 528 -28.51 6.69 1.52
CA SER A 528 -29.39 5.84 0.70
C SER A 528 -29.84 4.57 1.43
N LEU A 529 -29.12 4.15 2.47
CA LEU A 529 -29.54 3.08 3.39
C LEU A 529 -30.79 3.44 4.20
N PHE A 530 -31.01 4.73 4.48
CA PHE A 530 -32.02 5.20 5.42
C PHE A 530 -33.08 6.08 4.77
N TYR A 531 -32.83 6.53 3.55
CA TYR A 531 -33.75 7.36 2.80
C TYR A 531 -34.00 6.80 1.40
N ASP A 532 -35.23 6.99 0.93
CA ASP A 532 -35.65 6.74 -0.43
C ASP A 532 -36.43 7.96 -0.90
N GLN A 533 -36.01 8.58 -2.01
CA GLN A 533 -36.59 9.83 -2.52
C GLN A 533 -36.75 10.93 -1.44
N LYS A 534 -35.75 11.08 -0.56
CA LYS A 534 -35.72 12.03 0.58
C LYS A 534 -36.71 11.73 1.71
N LEU A 535 -37.45 10.63 1.64
CA LEU A 535 -38.29 10.13 2.74
C LEU A 535 -37.55 9.05 3.52
N ILE A 536 -37.83 8.92 4.81
CA ILE A 536 -37.24 7.86 5.64
C ILE A 536 -37.68 6.49 5.06
N ARG A 537 -36.71 5.59 4.88
CA ARG A 537 -37.00 4.18 4.64
C ARG A 537 -37.58 3.58 5.92
N HIS A 538 -38.88 3.37 5.90
CA HIS A 538 -39.60 2.79 7.02
C HIS A 538 -38.92 1.51 7.52
N ARG A 539 -38.86 1.36 8.85
CA ARG A 539 -38.45 0.14 9.57
C ARG A 539 -36.96 -0.20 9.45
N MET A 540 -36.14 0.72 8.94
CA MET A 540 -34.69 0.52 8.90
C MET A 540 -34.08 0.73 10.29
N PRO A 541 -33.27 -0.21 10.80
CA PRO A 541 -32.45 0.04 11.97
C PRO A 541 -31.46 1.17 11.70
N LEU A 542 -31.09 1.95 12.70
CA LEU A 542 -30.09 3.01 12.58
C LEU A 542 -28.68 2.44 12.55
N TRP A 543 -27.79 3.00 11.74
CA TRP A 543 -26.36 2.75 11.84
C TRP A 543 -25.64 4.00 12.36
N ILE A 544 -24.87 3.81 13.43
CA ILE A 544 -23.99 4.81 14.02
C ILE A 544 -22.56 4.35 13.75
N ALA A 545 -21.95 4.90 12.70
CA ALA A 545 -20.58 4.58 12.31
C ALA A 545 -19.62 5.47 13.10
N ASN A 546 -18.84 4.88 14.01
CA ASN A 546 -18.01 5.64 14.95
C ASN A 546 -16.56 5.75 14.46
N GLY A 547 -16.11 6.99 14.24
CA GLY A 547 -14.72 7.35 13.96
C GLY A 547 -14.07 8.13 15.10
N THR A 548 -12.86 8.62 14.85
CA THR A 548 -12.10 9.43 15.82
C THR A 548 -11.36 10.53 15.06
N ASP A 549 -11.48 11.76 15.55
CA ASP A 549 -10.65 12.87 15.08
C ASP A 549 -9.21 12.65 15.56
N VAL A 550 -8.30 12.46 14.60
CA VAL A 550 -6.87 12.23 14.88
C VAL A 550 -6.21 13.41 15.60
N THR A 551 -6.72 14.63 15.43
CA THR A 551 -6.12 15.84 16.01
C THR A 551 -6.52 16.01 17.47
N THR A 552 -7.81 15.80 17.77
CA THR A 552 -8.37 16.08 19.11
C THR A 552 -8.62 14.84 19.95
N GLY A 553 -8.61 13.65 19.34
CA GLY A 553 -9.12 12.42 19.96
C GLY A 553 -10.65 12.42 20.14
N GLY A 554 -11.34 13.44 19.65
CA GLY A 554 -12.78 13.60 19.73
C GLY A 554 -13.53 12.54 18.93
N ARG A 555 -14.79 12.30 19.29
CA ARG A 555 -15.64 11.38 18.54
C ARG A 555 -16.19 12.08 17.30
N VAL A 556 -15.98 11.47 16.14
CA VAL A 556 -16.69 11.83 14.92
C VAL A 556 -17.56 10.64 14.53
N ILE A 557 -18.80 10.90 14.14
CA ILE A 557 -19.77 9.84 13.87
C ILE A 557 -20.52 10.13 12.57
N THR A 558 -20.78 9.09 11.79
CA THR A 558 -21.64 9.17 10.60
C THR A 558 -23.01 8.62 10.98
N VAL A 559 -24.04 9.47 10.90
CA VAL A 559 -25.42 9.12 11.31
C VAL A 559 -26.47 9.64 10.32
N PRO A 560 -27.64 8.96 10.20
CA PRO A 560 -28.65 9.33 9.21
C PRO A 560 -29.63 10.40 9.68
N PHE A 561 -29.64 10.76 10.95
CA PHE A 561 -30.57 11.73 11.52
C PHE A 561 -29.94 13.12 11.68
N ASN A 562 -30.80 14.12 11.79
CA ASN A 562 -30.40 15.51 11.90
C ASN A 562 -29.75 15.80 13.28
N PRO A 563 -28.50 16.28 13.32
CA PRO A 563 -27.80 16.57 14.58
C PRO A 563 -28.31 17.84 15.28
N ARG A 564 -29.12 18.68 14.62
CA ARG A 564 -29.67 19.91 15.22
C ARG A 564 -30.88 19.65 16.14
N GLY A 565 -31.50 18.48 16.05
CA GLY A 565 -32.73 18.13 16.79
C GLY A 565 -32.48 17.12 17.91
N GLY A 566 -31.87 17.56 19.02
CA GLY A 566 -31.67 16.72 20.22
C GLY A 566 -30.48 15.76 20.12
N TRP A 567 -29.29 16.29 19.83
CA TRP A 567 -28.06 15.50 19.68
C TRP A 567 -27.70 14.68 20.94
N PRO A 568 -27.75 13.34 20.89
CA PRO A 568 -27.54 12.51 22.09
C PRO A 568 -26.06 12.23 22.38
N PHE A 569 -25.15 12.55 21.45
CA PHE A 569 -23.74 12.20 21.57
C PHE A 569 -22.91 13.35 22.12
N LEU A 570 -22.77 13.39 23.45
CA LEU A 570 -21.92 14.36 24.12
C LEU A 570 -20.49 14.37 23.55
N GLY A 571 -20.06 15.53 23.03
CA GLY A 571 -18.75 15.72 22.42
C GLY A 571 -18.52 14.95 21.10
N GLY A 572 -19.58 14.38 20.51
CA GLY A 572 -19.54 13.79 19.18
C GLY A 572 -19.86 14.82 18.09
N ALA A 573 -19.15 14.78 16.97
CA ALA A 573 -19.49 15.58 15.78
C ALA A 573 -20.02 14.69 14.65
N ASP A 574 -21.01 15.17 13.90
CA ASP A 574 -21.52 14.46 12.73
C ASP A 574 -20.64 14.73 11.49
N VAL A 575 -20.09 13.66 10.91
CA VAL A 575 -19.18 13.73 9.75
C VAL A 575 -19.88 14.37 8.56
N LEU A 576 -21.12 13.99 8.27
CA LEU A 576 -21.86 14.49 7.10
C LEU A 576 -22.14 15.99 7.22
N SER A 577 -22.40 16.48 8.43
CA SER A 577 -22.54 17.92 8.70
C SER A 577 -21.22 18.67 8.58
N ALA A 578 -20.11 18.06 9.01
CA ALA A 578 -18.79 18.68 8.94
C ALA A 578 -18.37 18.93 7.49
N ILE A 579 -18.62 17.96 6.59
CA ILE A 579 -18.29 18.06 5.17
C ILE A 579 -19.40 18.68 4.32
N ALA A 580 -20.61 18.84 4.87
CA ALA A 580 -21.80 19.33 4.15
C ALA A 580 -22.13 18.53 2.88
N ALA A 581 -21.91 17.22 2.93
CA ALA A 581 -22.19 16.28 1.85
C ALA A 581 -22.32 14.86 2.41
N ASP A 582 -22.81 13.94 1.56
CA ASP A 582 -22.85 12.52 1.88
C ASP A 582 -21.53 11.84 1.50
N VAL A 583 -21.23 10.70 2.13
CA VAL A 583 -20.07 9.87 1.78
C VAL A 583 -20.54 8.51 1.26
N PRO A 584 -19.77 7.82 0.43
CA PRO A 584 -20.05 6.43 0.10
C PRO A 584 -20.10 5.55 1.35
N ILE A 585 -20.89 4.48 1.34
CA ILE A 585 -20.96 3.52 2.46
C ILE A 585 -19.58 2.93 2.77
N SER A 586 -18.78 2.60 1.76
CA SER A 586 -17.39 2.14 1.90
C SER A 586 -16.51 3.18 2.60
N THR A 587 -16.68 4.47 2.31
CA THR A 587 -16.01 5.57 3.01
C THR A 587 -16.52 5.72 4.45
N ALA A 588 -17.81 5.52 4.70
CA ALA A 588 -18.34 5.48 6.06
C ALA A 588 -17.74 4.32 6.87
N ILE A 589 -17.54 3.14 6.27
CA ILE A 589 -16.80 2.02 6.87
C ILE A 589 -15.37 2.46 7.20
N ASN A 590 -14.64 3.01 6.21
CA ASN A 590 -13.24 3.41 6.35
C ASN A 590 -13.03 4.51 7.40
N ASN A 591 -13.92 5.49 7.49
CA ASN A 591 -13.88 6.55 8.51
C ASN A 591 -14.04 6.03 9.95
N THR A 592 -14.52 4.79 10.13
CA THR A 592 -14.57 4.16 11.46
C THR A 592 -13.29 3.42 11.83
N ALA A 593 -12.33 3.34 10.90
CA ALA A 593 -11.19 2.48 11.04
C ALA A 593 -10.16 3.01 12.05
N ARG A 594 -9.44 2.05 12.66
CA ARG A 594 -8.52 2.28 13.78
C ARG A 594 -7.15 1.67 13.49
N PHE A 595 -6.75 1.69 12.23
CA PHE A 595 -5.43 1.24 11.80
C PHE A 595 -4.62 2.45 11.32
N PRO A 596 -4.19 3.38 12.20
CA PRO A 596 -3.47 4.59 11.79
C PRO A 596 -2.17 4.30 11.02
N TYR A 597 -1.64 3.08 11.14
CA TYR A 597 -0.47 2.63 10.39
C TYR A 597 -0.79 2.08 9.00
N LEU A 598 -2.02 1.60 8.78
CA LEU A 598 -2.45 1.00 7.51
C LEU A 598 -3.31 1.96 6.70
N GLU A 599 -4.12 2.79 7.33
CA GLU A 599 -5.01 3.76 6.68
C GLU A 599 -4.54 5.18 7.02
N PRO A 600 -4.51 6.10 6.05
CA PRO A 600 -4.22 7.50 6.32
C PRO A 600 -5.38 8.17 7.07
N ALA A 601 -5.08 9.21 7.84
CA ALA A 601 -6.12 10.09 8.36
C ALA A 601 -6.75 10.88 7.19
N GLY A 602 -8.08 10.98 7.18
CA GLY A 602 -8.81 11.71 6.14
C GLY A 602 -9.08 13.17 6.52
N GLU A 603 -8.75 14.09 5.61
CA GLU A 603 -9.13 15.50 5.71
C GLU A 603 -10.63 15.65 5.42
N LEU A 604 -11.38 16.23 6.37
CA LEU A 604 -12.80 16.56 6.21
C LEU A 604 -12.92 17.96 5.60
N LEU A 605 -13.12 18.03 4.28
CA LEU A 605 -13.29 19.28 3.56
C LEU A 605 -14.76 19.56 3.26
N ARG A 606 -15.20 20.80 3.50
CA ARG A 606 -16.57 21.23 3.18
C ARG A 606 -16.81 21.26 1.67
N PHE A 607 -17.88 20.62 1.22
CA PHE A 607 -18.26 20.52 -0.19
C PHE A 607 -18.43 21.88 -0.88
N SER A 608 -18.91 22.92 -0.19
CA SER A 608 -19.01 24.27 -0.76
C SER A 608 -17.65 24.88 -1.13
N ALA A 609 -16.58 24.53 -0.40
CA ALA A 609 -15.21 24.93 -0.75
C ALA A 609 -14.70 24.17 -1.99
N ILE A 610 -15.24 22.97 -2.23
CA ILE A 610 -14.91 22.12 -3.38
C ILE A 610 -15.63 22.62 -4.65
N GLY A 611 -16.93 22.90 -4.55
CA GLY A 611 -17.73 23.41 -5.67
C GLY A 611 -17.37 24.83 -6.11
N ALA A 612 -16.98 25.72 -5.18
CA ALA A 612 -16.49 27.06 -5.53
C ALA A 612 -15.17 27.02 -6.30
N ALA A 613 -14.28 26.07 -5.97
CA ALA A 613 -13.03 25.87 -6.70
C ALA A 613 -13.26 25.32 -8.12
N GLU A 614 -14.22 24.40 -8.29
CA GLU A 614 -14.56 23.86 -9.61
C GLU A 614 -15.27 24.89 -10.50
N ALA A 615 -16.22 25.66 -9.95
CA ALA A 615 -16.90 26.72 -10.70
C ALA A 615 -15.96 27.84 -11.16
N ALA A 616 -14.97 28.21 -10.34
CA ALA A 616 -13.96 29.21 -10.70
C ALA A 616 -13.08 28.75 -11.88
N VAL A 617 -12.77 27.46 -11.98
CA VAL A 617 -11.97 26.92 -13.09
C VAL A 617 -12.78 26.82 -14.38
N THR A 618 -14.04 26.41 -14.31
CA THR A 618 -14.91 26.32 -15.50
C THR A 618 -15.20 27.70 -16.09
N MET A 619 -15.35 28.73 -15.26
CA MET A 619 -15.48 30.12 -15.74
C MET A 619 -14.17 30.69 -16.30
N ALA A 620 -13.01 30.25 -15.80
CA ALA A 620 -11.72 30.66 -16.34
C ALA A 620 -11.37 29.97 -17.67
N SER A 621 -11.77 28.71 -17.89
CA SER A 621 -11.57 28.00 -19.16
C SER A 621 -12.55 28.45 -20.24
N GLY A 622 -13.80 28.80 -19.89
CA GLY A 622 -14.79 29.31 -20.83
C GLY A 622 -14.60 30.77 -21.26
N ALA A 623 -13.69 31.52 -20.62
CA ALA A 623 -13.31 32.88 -21.02
C ALA A 623 -12.02 32.93 -21.87
N ALA A 624 -11.40 31.76 -22.11
CA ALA A 624 -10.19 31.60 -22.91
C ALA A 624 -10.44 30.94 -24.29
N GLU A 625 -11.69 30.58 -24.57
CA GLU A 625 -12.25 30.33 -25.91
C GLU A 625 -13.05 31.55 -26.36
#